data_AF-A0A1A8QRJ8-F1
#
_entry.id   AF-A0A1A8QRJ8-F1
#
_cell.length_a   1.000
_cell.length_b   1.000
_cell.length_c   1.000
_cell.angle_alpha   90.00
_cell.angle_beta   90.00
_cell.angle_gamma   90.00
#
_symmetry.space_group_name_H-M   'P 1'
#
loop_
_entity.id
_entity.type
_entity.pdbx_description
1 polymer ?
#
loop_
_entity_poly.entity_id
_entity_poly.type
_entity_poly.pdbx_seq_one_letter_code
_entity_poly.pdbx_strand_id
1 'polypeptide(L)'
;VNGFHASKSLTSTWPNTKTTKNKEIIMSGLNVSHEGEYYCYYRYNDTTDQTMSFQLQLTITAPFSKPSVKKTCGKKDVDCNITCASHNGYPRQTITWQTS
;
A
#
# COMPACT_ATOMS: atom_id res chain seq x y z
N VAL A 1 -1.83 -11.11 14.06
CA VAL A 1 -1.01 -11.90 13.10
C VAL A 1 -1.80 -13.14 12.70
N ASN A 2 -2.15 -13.25 11.41
CA ASN A 2 -2.92 -14.41 10.93
C ASN A 2 -2.00 -15.50 10.42
N GLY A 3 -2.43 -16.75 10.54
CA GLY A 3 -1.66 -17.90 10.13
C GLY A 3 -2.44 -19.20 10.31
N PHE A 4 -1.70 -20.30 10.35
CA PHE A 4 -2.25 -21.62 10.59
C PHE A 4 -1.32 -22.40 11.54
N HIS A 5 -1.89 -23.12 12.50
CA HIS A 5 -1.16 -24.07 13.31
C HIS A 5 -1.96 -25.37 13.43
N ALA A 6 -1.32 -26.51 13.20
CA ALA A 6 -2.01 -27.79 13.08
C ALA A 6 -2.72 -28.24 14.39
N SER A 7 -2.20 -27.85 15.55
CA SER A 7 -2.71 -28.29 16.86
C SER A 7 -3.15 -27.18 17.81
N LYS A 8 -3.04 -25.90 17.41
CA LYS A 8 -3.33 -24.76 18.30
C LYS A 8 -4.16 -23.72 17.57
N SER A 9 -5.19 -23.22 18.23
CA SER A 9 -5.95 -22.07 17.74
C SER A 9 -5.12 -20.80 17.88
N LEU A 10 -5.14 -19.93 16.87
CA LEU A 10 -4.50 -18.62 16.93
C LEU A 10 -5.41 -17.63 17.66
N THR A 11 -4.84 -16.86 18.58
CA THR A 11 -5.58 -15.96 19.48
C THR A 11 -5.48 -14.48 19.10
N SER A 12 -4.49 -14.10 18.28
CA SER A 12 -4.28 -12.70 17.86
C SER A 12 -4.42 -12.59 16.36
N THR A 13 -5.65 -12.45 15.87
CA THR A 13 -5.91 -12.30 14.43
C THR A 13 -6.15 -10.85 14.04
N TRP A 14 -5.64 -10.45 12.86
CA TRP A 14 -5.94 -9.17 12.26
C TRP A 14 -7.28 -9.29 11.48
N PRO A 15 -8.31 -8.46 11.73
CA PRO A 15 -9.68 -8.74 11.30
C PRO A 15 -9.90 -8.81 9.78
N ASN A 16 -9.13 -8.06 9.01
CA ASN A 16 -9.22 -7.93 7.55
C ASN A 16 -8.31 -8.92 6.81
N THR A 17 -7.77 -9.90 7.54
CA THR A 17 -6.90 -10.94 7.00
C THR A 17 -7.52 -12.30 7.26
N LYS A 18 -7.28 -13.28 6.38
CA LYS A 18 -7.73 -14.67 6.54
C LYS A 18 -6.71 -15.64 5.98
N THR A 19 -6.57 -16.79 6.60
CA THR A 19 -5.73 -17.89 6.11
C THR A 19 -6.60 -18.97 5.50
N THR A 20 -6.33 -19.38 4.26
CA THR A 20 -7.07 -20.45 3.57
C THR A 20 -6.58 -21.83 4.00
N LYS A 21 -7.35 -22.88 3.68
CA LYS A 21 -6.92 -24.27 3.87
C LYS A 21 -5.64 -24.61 3.10
N ASN A 22 -5.38 -23.88 2.01
CA ASN A 22 -4.18 -24.00 1.19
C ASN A 22 -3.00 -23.18 1.73
N LYS A 23 -3.10 -22.65 2.96
CA LYS A 23 -2.07 -21.85 3.63
C LYS A 23 -1.79 -20.51 2.94
N GLU A 24 -2.75 -20.00 2.18
CA GLU A 24 -2.67 -18.66 1.58
C GLU A 24 -3.13 -17.61 2.58
N ILE A 25 -2.49 -16.44 2.60
CA ILE A 25 -2.90 -15.30 3.41
C ILE A 25 -3.60 -14.30 2.49
N ILE A 26 -4.91 -14.11 2.69
CA ILE A 26 -5.70 -13.12 1.96
C ILE A 26 -5.86 -11.89 2.85
N MET A 27 -5.49 -10.72 2.33
CA MET A 27 -5.67 -9.44 2.99
C MET A 27 -6.69 -8.59 2.22
N SER A 28 -7.55 -7.89 2.96
CA SER A 28 -8.64 -7.09 2.40
C SER A 28 -8.70 -5.71 3.06
N GLY A 29 -9.38 -4.75 2.43
CA GLY A 29 -9.53 -3.40 2.98
C GLY A 29 -8.18 -2.70 3.22
N LEU A 30 -7.23 -2.86 2.30
CA LEU A 30 -5.91 -2.26 2.44
C LEU A 30 -5.97 -0.74 2.31
N ASN A 31 -5.15 -0.05 3.10
CA ASN A 31 -4.96 1.39 3.05
C ASN A 31 -3.46 1.69 3.14
N VAL A 32 -3.09 2.96 2.97
CA VAL A 32 -1.69 3.41 2.95
C VAL A 32 -0.91 3.03 4.22
N SER A 33 -1.56 2.98 5.39
CA SER A 33 -0.89 2.59 6.65
C SER A 33 -0.50 1.11 6.72
N HIS A 34 -0.98 0.28 5.79
CA HIS A 34 -0.60 -1.13 5.69
C HIS A 34 0.62 -1.35 4.79
N GLU A 35 1.12 -0.31 4.10
CA GLU A 35 2.37 -0.40 3.34
C GLU A 35 3.55 -0.72 4.27
N GLY A 36 4.45 -1.60 3.82
CA GLY A 36 5.64 -1.94 4.60
C GLY A 36 6.19 -3.32 4.29
N GLU A 37 7.16 -3.71 5.11
CA GLU A 37 7.80 -5.03 5.07
C GLU A 37 6.97 -6.05 5.86
N TYR A 38 6.72 -7.19 5.23
CA TYR A 38 6.00 -8.32 5.81
C TYR A 38 6.90 -9.55 5.82
N TYR A 39 6.77 -10.34 6.89
CA TYR A 39 7.46 -11.62 7.04
C TYR A 39 6.44 -12.75 7.17
N CYS A 40 6.60 -13.77 6.34
CA CYS A 40 5.88 -15.03 6.46
C CYS A 40 6.80 -16.07 7.10
N TYR A 41 6.44 -16.53 8.29
CA TYR A 41 7.21 -17.56 9.01
C TYR A 41 6.55 -18.93 8.85
N TYR A 42 7.36 -19.96 8.61
CA TYR A 42 6.89 -21.34 8.53
C TYR A 42 7.89 -22.31 9.15
N ARG A 43 7.36 -23.43 9.64
CA ARG A 43 8.13 -24.50 10.28
C ARG A 43 7.52 -25.85 9.90
N TYR A 44 8.37 -26.85 9.65
CA TYR A 44 7.94 -28.23 9.46
C TYR A 44 7.88 -28.95 10.80
N ASN A 45 7.06 -30.00 10.91
CA ASN A 45 6.87 -30.71 12.19
C ASN A 45 8.10 -31.55 12.60
N ASP A 46 8.95 -31.89 11.63
CA ASP A 46 10.11 -32.78 11.77
C ASP A 46 11.42 -32.02 12.01
N THR A 47 11.45 -30.69 11.86
CA THR A 47 12.61 -29.86 12.18
C THR A 47 12.48 -29.26 13.57
N THR A 48 13.39 -29.65 14.47
CA THR A 48 13.32 -29.27 15.89
C THR A 48 13.56 -27.78 16.13
N ASP A 49 14.30 -27.06 15.27
CA ASP A 49 14.71 -25.68 15.59
C ASP A 49 14.75 -24.67 14.43
N GLN A 50 14.43 -25.05 13.19
CA GLN A 50 14.56 -24.11 12.07
C GLN A 50 13.22 -23.49 11.67
N THR A 51 12.97 -22.27 12.14
CA THR A 51 11.92 -21.41 11.59
C THR A 51 12.44 -20.76 10.33
N MET A 52 11.79 -21.03 9.20
CA MET A 52 12.09 -20.39 7.93
C MET A 52 11.22 -19.15 7.77
N SER A 53 11.72 -18.17 7.02
CA SER A 53 10.98 -16.94 6.74
C SER A 53 11.13 -16.48 5.30
N PHE A 54 10.06 -15.91 4.76
CA PHE A 54 10.05 -15.20 3.50
C PHE A 54 9.67 -13.74 3.74
N GLN A 55 10.43 -12.82 3.16
CA GLN A 55 10.19 -11.38 3.24
C GLN A 55 9.47 -10.88 1.98
N LEU A 56 8.49 -10.01 2.17
CA LEU A 56 7.72 -9.36 1.11
C LEU A 56 7.61 -7.86 1.39
N GLN A 57 7.84 -7.02 0.39
CA GLN A 57 7.46 -5.61 0.44
C GLN A 57 6.04 -5.45 -0.09
N LEU A 58 5.11 -4.96 0.74
CA LEU A 58 3.78 -4.56 0.29
C LEU A 58 3.80 -3.07 -0.05
N THR A 59 3.52 -2.73 -1.30
CA THR A 59 3.33 -1.35 -1.75
C THR A 59 1.84 -1.10 -1.99
N ILE A 60 1.35 0.04 -1.53
CA ILE A 60 -0.03 0.47 -1.74
C ILE A 60 -0.03 1.63 -2.73
N THR A 61 -0.98 1.64 -3.65
CA THR A 61 -1.22 2.78 -4.53
C THR A 61 -2.63 3.30 -4.31
N ALA A 62 -2.78 4.62 -4.39
CA ALA A 62 -4.08 5.27 -4.40
C ALA A 62 -4.17 6.13 -5.67
N PRO A 63 -5.31 6.09 -6.38
CA PRO A 63 -5.47 6.86 -7.60
C PRO A 63 -5.46 8.37 -7.30
N PHE A 64 -4.75 9.12 -8.14
CA PHE A 64 -4.81 10.58 -8.11
C PHE A 64 -6.15 11.08 -8.66
N SER A 65 -6.66 12.17 -8.09
CA SER A 65 -7.74 12.92 -8.73
C SER A 65 -7.28 13.44 -10.10
N LYS A 66 -8.22 13.62 -11.03
CA LYS A 66 -7.95 14.34 -12.28
C LYS A 66 -7.31 15.71 -11.96
N PRO A 67 -6.15 16.05 -12.54
CA PRO A 67 -5.52 17.35 -12.28
C PRO A 67 -6.43 18.51 -12.66
N SER A 68 -6.45 19.54 -11.84
CA SER A 68 -7.11 20.81 -12.12
C SER A 68 -6.07 21.88 -12.44
N VAL A 69 -6.30 22.61 -13.53
CA VAL A 69 -5.43 23.72 -13.96
C VAL A 69 -6.22 25.00 -13.86
N LYS A 70 -5.67 25.97 -13.13
CA LYS A 70 -6.22 27.32 -13.00
C LYS A 70 -5.21 28.33 -13.52
N LYS A 71 -5.67 29.26 -14.35
CA LYS A 71 -4.87 30.36 -14.89
C LYS A 71 -5.43 31.66 -14.35
N THR A 72 -4.60 32.45 -13.69
CA THR A 72 -4.94 33.76 -13.15
C THR A 72 -3.97 34.78 -13.73
N CYS A 73 -4.49 35.78 -14.45
CA CYS A 73 -3.65 36.77 -15.12
C CYS A 73 -3.90 38.18 -14.60
N GLY A 74 -2.86 39.01 -14.65
CA GLY A 74 -2.95 40.44 -14.38
C GLY A 74 -3.67 41.21 -15.50
N LYS A 75 -3.90 42.51 -15.30
CA LYS A 75 -4.46 43.38 -16.34
C LYS A 75 -3.52 43.34 -17.56
N LYS A 76 -4.04 42.88 -18.71
CA LYS A 76 -3.39 42.68 -20.02
C LYS A 76 -2.77 41.29 -20.31
N ASP A 77 -3.01 40.26 -19.48
CA ASP A 77 -2.53 38.88 -19.74
C ASP A 77 -1.00 38.73 -19.93
N VAL A 78 -0.22 39.75 -19.55
CA VAL A 78 1.25 39.75 -19.66
C VAL A 78 1.87 38.86 -18.59
N ASP A 79 1.31 38.87 -17.38
CA ASP A 79 1.74 38.04 -16.25
C ASP A 79 0.61 37.11 -15.83
N CYS A 80 0.78 35.82 -16.11
CA CYS A 80 -0.18 34.78 -15.78
C CYS A 80 0.42 33.78 -14.80
N ASN A 81 -0.23 33.60 -13.65
CA ASN A 81 0.06 32.52 -12.72
C ASN A 81 -0.77 31.29 -13.10
N ILE A 82 -0.11 30.16 -13.32
CA ILE A 82 -0.75 28.88 -13.62
C ILE A 82 -0.57 27.96 -12.42
N THR A 83 -1.68 27.53 -11.84
CA THR A 83 -1.69 26.57 -10.73
C THR A 83 -2.20 25.23 -11.25
N CYS A 84 -1.42 24.17 -11.04
CA CYS A 84 -1.83 22.78 -11.25
C CYS A 84 -1.96 22.08 -9.91
N ALA A 85 -3.09 21.44 -9.65
CA ALA A 85 -3.34 20.71 -8.41
C ALA A 85 -3.95 19.34 -8.71
N SER A 86 -3.45 18.33 -8.00
CA SER A 86 -4.00 16.98 -7.91
C SER A 86 -4.05 16.57 -6.43
N HIS A 87 -4.89 15.61 -6.07
CA HIS A 87 -5.15 15.22 -4.68
C HIS A 87 -5.33 13.70 -4.57
N ASN A 88 -5.32 13.21 -3.34
CA ASN A 88 -5.73 11.85 -2.92
C ASN A 88 -4.91 10.67 -3.43
N GLY A 89 -3.89 10.88 -4.27
CA GLY A 89 -3.05 9.76 -4.70
C GLY A 89 -1.88 9.50 -3.78
N TYR A 90 -1.39 8.27 -3.87
CA TYR A 90 -0.27 7.74 -3.10
C TYR A 90 0.55 6.78 -3.99
N PRO A 91 1.90 6.83 -3.99
CA PRO A 91 2.76 7.70 -3.18
C PRO A 91 2.60 9.18 -3.56
N ARG A 92 3.23 10.09 -2.81
CA ARG A 92 3.09 11.54 -3.04
C ARG A 92 3.36 11.88 -4.52
N GLN A 93 2.42 12.60 -5.14
CA GLN A 93 2.52 13.01 -6.54
C GLN A 93 3.74 13.88 -6.84
N THR A 94 4.25 13.73 -8.06
CA THR A 94 5.19 14.65 -8.68
C THR A 94 4.44 15.46 -9.76
N ILE A 95 4.42 16.78 -9.64
CA ILE A 95 3.81 17.68 -10.64
C ILE A 95 4.94 18.25 -11.51
N THR A 96 4.82 18.08 -12.82
CA THR A 96 5.80 18.58 -13.80
C THR A 96 5.13 19.55 -14.78
N TRP A 97 5.89 20.57 -15.18
CA TRP A 97 5.51 21.51 -16.24
C TRP A 97 6.32 21.22 -17.50
N GLN A 98 5.65 21.14 -18.64
CA GLN A 98 6.30 21.06 -19.94
C GLN A 98 5.87 22.27 -20.76
N THR A 99 6.84 23.07 -21.19
CA THR A 99 6.65 24.16 -22.14
C THR A 99 7.06 23.66 -23.52
N SER A 100 6.23 23.91 -24.52
CA SER A 100 6.54 23.66 -25.94
C SER A 100 7.37 24.79 -26.53
#